data_AF-Q2SI03-F1
#
_entry.id   AF-Q2SI03-F1
#
_cell.length_a   1.000
_cell.length_b   1.000
_cell.length_c   1.000
_cell.angle_alpha   90.00
_cell.angle_beta   90.00
_cell.angle_gamma   90.00
#
_symmetry.space_group_name_H-M   'P 1'
#
loop_
_entity.id
_entity.type
_entity.pdbx_description
1 polymer ?
#
loop_
_entity_poly.entity_id
_entity_poly.type
_entity_poly.pdbx_seq_one_letter_code
_entity_poly.pdbx_strand_id
1 'polypeptide(L)'
;MNIEQALNAFYKESGFELETGKRPAFVEVFVGCLLIPLPNVETRRKYIKYHDLHHVITGYGASQVGEGEVSAWELGTGSMLHPILMFMNLIAISTAMAVSPRRVFKAYLLGCKSRNLYCPKVRRRIDNGELNDIAQLRNEFVNCRCSDGWIALKMIPFVLYALLSIIIHLILVIPALLYKKVWGKLFSARLVKLVKVRS
;
A
#
# COMPACT_ATOMS: atom_id res chain seq x y z
N MET A 1 -10.54 -5.25 19.28
CA MET A 1 -11.29 -4.49 18.23
C MET A 1 -11.36 -5.38 17.03
N ASN A 2 -12.55 -5.53 16.42
CA ASN A 2 -12.68 -6.44 15.29
C ASN A 2 -12.13 -5.85 13.98
N ILE A 3 -11.93 -6.69 12.95
CA ILE A 3 -11.33 -6.27 11.67
C ILE A 3 -12.14 -5.17 10.98
N GLU A 4 -13.46 -5.31 10.93
CA GLU A 4 -14.34 -4.36 10.24
C GLU A 4 -14.30 -2.99 10.92
N GLN A 5 -14.41 -2.95 12.24
CA GLN A 5 -14.30 -1.72 13.03
C GLN A 5 -12.95 -1.03 12.82
N ALA A 6 -11.88 -1.81 12.76
CA ALA A 6 -10.54 -1.29 12.59
C ALA A 6 -10.30 -0.72 11.19
N LEU A 7 -10.78 -1.39 10.15
CA LEU A 7 -10.73 -0.88 8.78
C LEU A 7 -11.57 0.38 8.62
N ASN A 8 -12.78 0.41 9.17
CA ASN A 8 -13.63 1.60 9.14
C ASN A 8 -12.99 2.79 9.86
N ALA A 9 -12.34 2.54 11.01
CA ALA A 9 -11.58 3.57 11.71
C ALA A 9 -10.40 4.08 10.85
N PHE A 10 -9.62 3.17 10.26
CA PHE A 10 -8.52 3.51 9.36
C PHE A 10 -8.97 4.33 8.16
N TYR A 11 -10.10 3.96 7.53
CA TYR A 11 -10.63 4.70 6.39
C TYR A 11 -11.08 6.10 6.78
N LYS A 12 -11.77 6.22 7.92
CA LYS A 12 -12.19 7.51 8.47
C LYS A 12 -10.99 8.41 8.80
N GLU A 13 -9.96 7.87 9.45
CA GLU A 13 -8.72 8.60 9.79
C GLU A 13 -7.95 9.02 8.55
N SER A 14 -7.98 8.22 7.49
CA SER A 14 -7.32 8.49 6.22
C SER A 14 -8.08 9.48 5.33
N GLY A 15 -9.30 9.88 5.72
CA GLY A 15 -10.14 10.79 4.96
C GLY A 15 -10.80 10.13 3.73
N PHE A 16 -10.90 8.80 3.70
CA PHE A 16 -11.65 8.09 2.66
C PHE A 16 -13.14 8.17 2.97
N GLU A 17 -13.95 8.60 2.00
CA GLU A 17 -15.41 8.52 2.10
C GLU A 17 -15.86 7.05 1.97
N LEU A 18 -16.88 6.66 2.73
CA LEU A 18 -17.57 5.37 2.56
C LEU A 18 -18.13 5.31 1.13
N GLU A 19 -17.72 4.31 0.34
CA GLU A 19 -18.09 4.22 -1.07
C GLU A 19 -19.61 4.19 -1.27
N THR A 20 -20.18 5.28 -1.80
CA THR A 20 -21.57 5.36 -2.22
C THR A 20 -21.68 5.28 -3.76
N GLY A 21 -21.97 4.11 -4.33
CA GLY A 21 -22.47 3.99 -5.71
C GLY A 21 -21.68 3.10 -6.69
N LYS A 22 -22.02 3.20 -7.99
CA LYS A 22 -21.37 2.44 -9.08
C LYS A 22 -19.96 2.98 -9.31
N ARG A 23 -18.97 2.10 -9.17
CA ARG A 23 -17.54 2.46 -9.19
C ARG A 23 -17.04 2.69 -10.62
N PRO A 24 -16.30 3.78 -10.88
CA PRO A 24 -15.68 4.05 -12.17
C PRO A 24 -14.60 3.00 -12.51
N ALA A 25 -14.28 2.82 -13.80
CA ALA A 25 -13.26 1.88 -14.26
C ALA A 25 -11.84 2.19 -13.73
N PHE A 26 -11.62 3.44 -13.29
CA PHE A 26 -10.40 3.95 -12.69
C PHE A 26 -10.77 4.76 -11.43
N VAL A 27 -10.11 4.50 -10.31
CA VAL A 27 -10.31 5.23 -9.05
C VAL A 27 -9.05 6.04 -8.77
N GLU A 28 -9.21 7.34 -8.51
CA GLU A 28 -8.12 8.18 -8.00
C GLU A 28 -7.89 7.80 -6.53
N VAL A 29 -6.74 7.20 -6.22
CA VAL A 29 -6.36 6.84 -4.85
C VAL A 29 -5.12 7.64 -4.49
N PHE A 30 -5.04 8.12 -3.26
CA PHE A 30 -3.90 8.93 -2.81
C PHE A 30 -2.58 8.19 -3.00
N VAL A 31 -1.54 8.98 -3.32
CA VAL A 31 -0.25 8.50 -3.82
C VAL A 31 0.42 7.58 -2.81
N GLY A 32 0.58 6.34 -3.23
CA GLY A 32 1.09 5.23 -2.45
C GLY A 32 1.07 3.96 -3.27
N CYS A 33 -0.03 3.72 -3.98
CA CYS A 33 -0.11 2.64 -4.98
C CYS A 33 -0.77 3.05 -6.32
N LEU A 34 -1.48 4.18 -6.42
CA LEU A 34 -2.30 4.51 -7.60
C LEU A 34 -2.52 6.03 -7.84
N LEU A 35 -1.55 6.73 -8.42
CA LEU A 35 -1.88 7.86 -9.32
C LEU A 35 -1.64 7.53 -10.80
N ILE A 36 -1.29 6.28 -11.07
CA ILE A 36 -1.35 5.71 -12.41
C ILE A 36 -2.70 5.00 -12.46
N PRO A 37 -3.55 5.27 -13.46
CA PRO A 37 -4.73 4.47 -13.73
C PRO A 37 -4.27 3.03 -14.03
N LEU A 38 -4.08 2.23 -12.99
CA LEU A 38 -3.85 0.81 -13.16
C LEU A 38 -5.20 0.21 -13.56
N PRO A 39 -5.21 -0.70 -14.55
CA PRO A 39 -6.42 -1.45 -14.84
C PRO A 39 -6.94 -2.07 -13.55
N ASN A 40 -8.27 -2.12 -13.40
CA ASN A 40 -8.94 -2.78 -12.27
C ASN A 40 -8.67 -4.30 -12.33
N VAL A 41 -7.43 -4.69 -12.00
CA VAL A 41 -6.94 -6.05 -12.08
C VAL A 41 -7.53 -6.85 -10.93
N GLU A 42 -8.01 -8.06 -11.24
CA GLU A 42 -8.58 -9.01 -10.28
C GLU A 42 -7.70 -9.19 -9.04
N THR A 43 -6.37 -9.20 -9.25
CA THR A 43 -5.35 -9.27 -8.21
C THR A 43 -5.49 -8.14 -7.18
N ARG A 44 -5.70 -6.89 -7.60
CA ARG A 44 -5.87 -5.76 -6.66
C ARG A 44 -7.13 -5.95 -5.83
N ARG A 45 -8.27 -6.28 -6.47
CA ARG A 45 -9.54 -6.54 -5.77
C ARG A 45 -9.39 -7.64 -4.72
N LYS A 46 -8.65 -8.69 -5.05
CA LYS A 46 -8.39 -9.82 -4.17
C LYS A 46 -7.53 -9.45 -2.96
N TYR A 47 -6.56 -8.54 -3.11
CA TYR A 47 -5.56 -8.30 -2.06
C TYR A 47 -5.75 -6.98 -1.28
N ILE A 48 -6.56 -6.05 -1.77
CA ILE A 48 -6.74 -4.71 -1.17
C ILE A 48 -7.17 -4.76 0.30
N LYS A 49 -8.16 -5.58 0.65
CA LYS A 49 -8.60 -5.76 2.04
C LYS A 49 -7.44 -6.12 2.98
N TYR A 50 -6.54 -6.99 2.52
CA TYR A 50 -5.42 -7.46 3.35
C TYR A 50 -4.27 -6.47 3.39
N HIS A 51 -4.06 -5.71 2.31
CA HIS A 51 -3.15 -4.58 2.28
C HIS A 51 -3.57 -3.49 3.26
N ASP A 52 -4.85 -3.10 3.26
CA ASP A 52 -5.39 -2.14 4.23
C ASP A 52 -5.30 -2.70 5.66
N LEU A 53 -5.48 -4.02 5.85
CA LEU A 53 -5.22 -4.66 7.14
C LEU A 53 -3.75 -4.59 7.54
N HIS A 54 -2.79 -4.62 6.60
CA HIS A 54 -1.39 -4.42 6.92
C HIS A 54 -1.14 -3.03 7.50
N HIS A 55 -1.79 -1.98 6.98
CA HIS A 55 -1.76 -0.64 7.59
C HIS A 55 -2.25 -0.69 9.04
N VAL A 56 -3.40 -1.31 9.29
CA VAL A 56 -4.00 -1.42 10.64
C VAL A 56 -3.08 -2.16 11.62
N ILE A 57 -2.56 -3.33 11.25
CA ILE A 57 -1.77 -4.15 12.19
C ILE A 57 -0.38 -3.58 12.43
N THR A 58 0.20 -2.86 11.46
CA THR A 58 1.52 -2.23 11.60
C THR A 58 1.46 -0.81 12.19
N GLY A 59 0.32 -0.13 12.05
CA GLY A 59 0.13 1.26 12.46
C GLY A 59 0.64 2.29 11.46
N TYR A 60 1.01 1.89 10.24
CA TYR A 60 1.39 2.83 9.18
C TYR A 60 0.13 3.46 8.55
N GLY A 61 0.08 4.79 8.43
CA GLY A 61 -1.07 5.49 7.84
C GLY A 61 -1.12 5.42 6.31
N ALA A 62 -2.19 5.94 5.69
CA ALA A 62 -2.38 5.99 4.23
C ALA A 62 -1.69 7.18 3.53
N SER A 63 -0.78 7.88 4.23
CA SER A 63 0.03 8.93 3.60
C SER A 63 1.01 8.32 2.61
N GLN A 64 1.56 9.12 1.70
CA GLN A 64 2.57 8.64 0.75
C GLN A 64 3.78 7.97 1.41
N VAL A 65 4.21 8.46 2.57
CA VAL A 65 5.28 7.81 3.33
C VAL A 65 4.79 6.51 3.98
N GLY A 66 3.58 6.51 4.51
CA GLY A 66 2.99 5.33 5.18
C GLY A 66 2.69 4.17 4.23
N GLU A 67 2.29 4.47 3.00
CA GLU A 67 2.18 3.53 1.89
C GLU A 67 3.54 2.92 1.55
N GLY A 68 4.58 3.75 1.49
CA GLY A 68 5.95 3.27 1.36
C GLY A 68 6.43 2.41 2.53
N GLU A 69 6.01 2.72 3.77
CA GLU A 69 6.31 1.91 4.94
C GLU A 69 5.63 0.53 4.86
N VAL A 70 4.33 0.48 4.56
CA VAL A 70 3.60 -0.79 4.36
C VAL A 70 4.22 -1.60 3.23
N SER A 71 4.50 -0.99 2.07
CA SER A 71 5.06 -1.71 0.92
C SER A 71 6.46 -2.23 1.19
N ALA A 72 7.28 -1.48 1.92
CA ALA A 72 8.59 -1.96 2.35
C ALA A 72 8.48 -3.10 3.37
N TRP A 73 7.54 -3.00 4.32
CA TRP A 73 7.23 -4.09 5.24
C TRP A 73 6.78 -5.35 4.49
N GLU A 74 5.88 -5.22 3.52
CA GLU A 74 5.41 -6.33 2.69
C GLU A 74 6.55 -6.99 1.89
N LEU A 75 7.43 -6.20 1.26
CA LEU A 75 8.64 -6.72 0.63
C LEU A 75 9.51 -7.49 1.62
N GLY A 76 9.69 -6.96 2.84
CA GLY A 76 10.43 -7.62 3.93
C GLY A 76 9.82 -8.94 4.38
N THR A 77 8.49 -9.09 4.35
CA THR A 77 7.83 -10.36 4.71
C THR A 77 8.04 -11.47 3.68
N GLY A 78 8.46 -11.11 2.46
CA GLY A 78 8.68 -12.01 1.33
C GLY A 78 7.60 -11.93 0.25
N SER A 79 6.98 -10.77 -0.01
CA SER A 79 5.97 -10.60 -1.07
C SER A 79 6.49 -10.91 -2.49
N MET A 80 7.79 -11.13 -2.67
CA MET A 80 8.44 -11.54 -3.92
C MET A 80 7.85 -12.81 -4.57
N LEU A 81 7.14 -13.64 -3.82
CA LEU A 81 6.45 -14.83 -4.35
C LEU A 81 5.23 -14.48 -5.23
N HIS A 82 4.83 -13.21 -5.26
CA HIS A 82 3.77 -12.69 -6.13
C HIS A 82 4.29 -11.50 -6.95
N PRO A 83 4.74 -11.70 -8.20
CA PRO A 83 5.39 -10.68 -9.02
C PRO A 83 4.59 -9.37 -9.16
N ILE A 84 3.26 -9.46 -9.25
CA ILE A 84 2.38 -8.29 -9.33
C ILE A 84 2.41 -7.46 -8.04
N LEU A 85 2.33 -8.12 -6.87
CA LEU A 85 2.37 -7.43 -5.58
C LEU A 85 3.76 -6.84 -5.31
N MET A 86 4.81 -7.56 -5.69
CA MET A 86 6.17 -7.04 -5.65
C MET A 86 6.29 -5.76 -6.50
N PHE A 87 5.80 -5.77 -7.73
CA PHE A 87 5.85 -4.61 -8.61
C PHE A 87 5.07 -3.41 -8.05
N MET A 88 3.87 -3.64 -7.51
CA MET A 88 3.08 -2.60 -6.83
C MET A 88 3.84 -2.00 -5.65
N ASN A 89 4.46 -2.84 -4.81
CA ASN A 89 5.27 -2.37 -3.69
C ASN A 89 6.51 -1.58 -4.12
N LEU A 90 7.14 -1.96 -5.25
CA LEU A 90 8.28 -1.20 -5.79
C LEU A 90 7.87 0.20 -6.29
N ILE A 91 6.68 0.33 -6.90
CA ILE A 91 6.12 1.64 -7.25
C ILE A 91 5.89 2.46 -5.98
N ALA A 92 5.31 1.86 -4.94
CA ALA A 92 4.98 2.55 -3.69
C ALA A 92 6.20 3.11 -2.95
N ILE A 93 7.24 2.28 -2.79
CA ILE A 93 8.46 2.72 -2.13
C ILE A 93 9.24 3.75 -2.96
N SER A 94 9.01 3.83 -4.28
CA SER A 94 9.80 4.68 -5.19
C SER A 94 9.80 6.16 -4.77
N THR A 95 8.66 6.67 -4.31
CA THR A 95 8.58 8.07 -3.86
C THR A 95 8.85 8.20 -2.37
N ALA A 96 8.41 7.24 -1.55
CA ALA A 96 8.65 7.26 -0.11
C ALA A 96 10.14 7.18 0.24
N MET A 97 10.95 6.50 -0.58
CA MET A 97 12.40 6.43 -0.42
C MET A 97 13.10 7.79 -0.62
N ALA A 98 12.55 8.66 -1.47
CA ALA A 98 13.07 10.02 -1.65
C ALA A 98 12.71 10.94 -0.47
N VAL A 99 11.57 10.70 0.19
CA VAL A 99 11.04 11.56 1.26
C VAL A 99 11.48 11.10 2.66
N SER A 100 11.50 9.79 2.92
CA SER A 100 11.70 9.24 4.26
C SER A 100 12.40 7.86 4.24
N PRO A 101 13.61 7.75 3.67
CA PRO A 101 14.29 6.46 3.46
C PRO A 101 14.54 5.69 4.76
N ARG A 102 14.83 6.39 5.87
CA ARG A 102 15.04 5.77 7.18
C ARG A 102 13.78 5.06 7.71
N ARG A 103 12.61 5.65 7.48
CA ARG A 103 11.32 5.07 7.89
C ARG A 103 11.00 3.84 7.06
N VAL A 104 11.14 3.95 5.74
CA VAL A 104 10.96 2.85 4.79
C VAL A 104 11.87 1.67 5.12
N PHE A 105 13.16 1.92 5.41
CA PHE A 105 14.09 0.86 5.79
C PHE A 105 13.74 0.21 7.14
N LYS A 106 13.34 0.98 8.15
CA LYS A 106 12.85 0.43 9.43
C LYS A 106 11.63 -0.47 9.22
N ALA A 107 10.70 -0.05 8.36
CA ALA A 107 9.53 -0.84 8.03
C ALA A 107 9.88 -2.15 7.31
N TYR A 108 10.85 -2.11 6.39
CA TYR A 108 11.41 -3.31 5.76
C TYR A 108 12.01 -4.28 6.79
N LEU A 109 12.81 -3.79 7.73
CA LEU A 109 13.40 -4.63 8.78
C LEU A 109 12.34 -5.26 9.69
N LEU A 110 11.28 -4.51 10.03
CA LEU A 110 10.12 -5.06 10.72
C LEU A 110 9.44 -6.15 9.88
N GLY A 111 9.33 -5.94 8.57
CA GLY A 111 8.82 -6.92 7.61
C GLY A 111 9.60 -8.22 7.63
N CYS A 112 10.94 -8.17 7.68
CA CYS A 112 11.78 -9.36 7.80
C CYS A 112 11.52 -10.17 9.09
N LYS A 113 11.04 -9.51 10.15
CA LYS A 113 10.62 -10.13 11.41
C LYS A 113 9.13 -10.51 11.41
N SER A 114 8.40 -10.33 10.31
CA SER A 114 6.94 -10.45 10.26
C SER A 114 6.48 -11.46 9.19
N ARG A 115 5.18 -11.75 9.17
CA ARG A 115 4.46 -12.51 8.14
C ARG A 115 3.32 -11.63 7.59
N ASN A 116 3.08 -11.66 6.29
CA ASN A 116 1.92 -10.96 5.71
C ASN A 116 0.66 -11.84 5.71
N LEU A 117 -0.48 -11.21 5.44
CA LEU A 117 -1.81 -11.82 5.43
C LEU A 117 -2.19 -12.39 4.05
N TYR A 118 -1.31 -12.37 3.05
CA TYR A 118 -1.66 -12.77 1.68
C TYR A 118 -1.83 -14.28 1.47
N CYS A 119 -1.29 -15.10 2.38
CA CYS A 119 -1.40 -16.57 2.31
C CYS A 119 -2.88 -17.00 2.17
N PRO A 120 -3.26 -17.84 1.17
CA PRO A 120 -4.64 -18.25 0.96
C PRO A 120 -5.32 -18.87 2.19
N LYS A 121 -4.57 -19.63 3.00
CA LYS A 121 -5.09 -20.21 4.26
C LYS A 121 -5.45 -19.12 5.26
N VAL A 122 -4.57 -18.13 5.46
CA VAL A 122 -4.80 -17.00 6.38
C VAL A 122 -5.97 -16.16 5.91
N ARG A 123 -6.02 -15.83 4.62
CA ARG A 123 -7.11 -15.07 4.00
C ARG A 123 -8.47 -15.71 4.25
N ARG A 124 -8.57 -17.03 4.02
CA ARG A 124 -9.80 -17.79 4.27
C ARG A 124 -10.25 -17.72 5.73
N ARG A 125 -9.32 -17.87 6.68
CA ARG A 125 -9.62 -17.75 8.12
C ARG A 125 -10.15 -16.36 8.48
N ILE A 126 -9.58 -15.31 7.89
CA ILE A 126 -10.06 -13.93 8.07
C ILE A 126 -11.46 -13.75 7.46
N ASP A 127 -11.68 -14.23 6.24
CA ASP A 127 -12.95 -14.04 5.53
C ASP A 127 -14.10 -14.85 6.16
N ASN A 128 -13.79 -16.00 6.75
CA ASN A 128 -14.74 -16.82 7.50
C ASN A 128 -15.00 -16.28 8.92
N GLY A 129 -14.30 -15.23 9.36
CA GLY A 129 -14.40 -14.68 10.72
C GLY A 129 -13.69 -15.50 11.80
N GLU A 130 -12.94 -16.55 11.44
CA GLU A 130 -12.14 -17.36 12.38
C GLU A 130 -10.96 -16.57 12.98
N LEU A 131 -10.45 -15.57 12.24
CA LEU A 131 -9.50 -14.57 12.71
C LEU A 131 -10.13 -13.19 12.53
N ASN A 132 -10.64 -12.61 13.62
CA ASN A 132 -11.35 -11.33 13.57
C ASN A 132 -10.86 -10.27 14.57
N ASP A 133 -9.96 -10.60 15.50
CA ASP A 133 -9.42 -9.61 16.44
C ASP A 133 -8.07 -9.05 15.98
N ILE A 134 -7.94 -7.71 15.99
CA ILE A 134 -6.73 -7.02 15.54
C ILE A 134 -5.54 -7.24 16.47
N ALA A 135 -5.74 -7.33 17.79
CA ALA A 135 -4.64 -7.56 18.71
C ALA A 135 -4.07 -8.98 18.50
N GLN A 136 -4.94 -9.96 18.27
CA GLN A 136 -4.54 -11.31 17.87
C GLN A 136 -3.74 -11.29 16.56
N LEU A 137 -4.25 -10.64 15.51
CA LEU A 137 -3.54 -10.54 14.23
C LEU A 137 -2.17 -9.87 14.38
N ARG A 138 -2.08 -8.77 15.12
CA ARG A 138 -0.81 -8.08 15.36
C ARG A 138 0.19 -9.01 16.05
N ASN A 139 -0.23 -9.74 17.08
CA ASN A 139 0.64 -10.66 17.81
C ASN A 139 1.10 -11.86 16.96
N GLU A 140 0.22 -12.40 16.11
CA GLU A 140 0.54 -13.58 15.28
C GLU A 140 1.41 -13.24 14.05
N PHE A 141 1.28 -12.03 13.50
CA PHE A 141 1.85 -11.69 12.19
C PHE A 141 2.94 -10.60 12.23
N VAL A 142 2.91 -9.68 13.19
CA VAL A 142 3.89 -8.58 13.27
C VAL A 142 4.98 -8.94 14.28
N ASN A 143 6.25 -8.82 13.87
CA ASN A 143 7.41 -9.15 14.70
C ASN A 143 7.39 -10.58 15.28
N CYS A 144 6.75 -11.52 14.60
CA CYS A 144 6.57 -12.90 15.05
C CYS A 144 7.72 -13.85 14.68
N ARG A 145 8.67 -13.41 13.85
CA ARG A 145 9.85 -14.19 13.45
C ARG A 145 11.07 -13.70 14.22
N CYS A 146 11.83 -14.64 14.79
CA CYS A 146 13.20 -14.36 15.24
C CYS A 146 14.08 -14.17 14.01
N SER A 147 14.25 -12.92 13.59
CA SER A 147 15.15 -12.56 12.50
C SER A 147 16.20 -11.59 13.05
N ASP A 148 17.01 -12.06 13.99
CA ASP A 148 18.14 -11.30 14.55
C ASP A 148 19.45 -11.56 13.78
N GLY A 149 19.34 -12.22 12.62
CA GLY A 149 20.44 -12.35 11.67
C GLY A 149 21.00 -11.00 11.22
N TRP A 150 22.15 -11.05 10.57
CA TRP A 150 22.98 -9.89 10.26
C TRP A 150 22.19 -8.89 9.40
N ILE A 151 21.96 -7.68 9.94
CA ILE A 151 21.25 -6.60 9.23
C ILE A 151 21.89 -6.34 7.86
N ALA A 152 23.21 -6.49 7.75
CA ALA A 152 23.95 -6.38 6.50
C ALA A 152 23.46 -7.33 5.40
N LEU A 153 23.05 -8.57 5.73
CA LEU A 153 22.51 -9.50 4.74
C LEU A 153 21.14 -9.06 4.23
N LYS A 154 20.34 -8.41 5.08
CA LYS A 154 19.03 -7.86 4.73
C LYS A 154 19.14 -6.56 3.93
N MET A 155 20.27 -5.85 4.06
CA MET A 155 20.56 -4.66 3.26
C MET A 155 20.66 -4.98 1.78
N ILE A 156 21.20 -6.15 1.41
CA ILE A 156 21.42 -6.54 0.01
C ILE A 156 20.09 -6.51 -0.80
N PRO A 157 19.05 -7.28 -0.43
CA PRO A 157 17.77 -7.22 -1.13
C PRO A 157 17.09 -5.85 -1.01
N PHE A 158 17.23 -5.15 0.11
CA PHE A 158 16.67 -3.81 0.26
C PHE A 158 17.28 -2.80 -0.72
N VAL A 159 18.61 -2.81 -0.88
CA VAL A 159 19.31 -1.97 -1.85
C VAL A 159 18.87 -2.32 -3.26
N LEU A 160 18.71 -3.60 -3.59
CA LEU A 160 18.17 -4.02 -4.88
C LEU A 160 16.76 -3.45 -5.11
N TYR A 161 15.86 -3.54 -4.12
CA TYR A 161 14.52 -2.94 -4.21
C TYR A 161 14.58 -1.42 -4.37
N ALA A 162 15.46 -0.75 -3.64
CA ALA A 162 15.66 0.70 -3.77
C ALA A 162 16.10 1.07 -5.20
N LEU A 163 17.09 0.39 -5.76
CA LEU A 163 17.58 0.62 -7.12
C LEU A 163 16.48 0.36 -8.17
N LEU A 164 15.76 -0.75 -8.07
CA LEU A 164 14.65 -1.06 -8.96
C LEU A 164 13.52 -0.03 -8.85
N SER A 165 13.23 0.45 -7.63
CA SER A 165 12.21 1.47 -7.41
C SER A 165 12.58 2.80 -8.05
N ILE A 166 13.87 3.18 -8.07
CA ILE A 166 14.35 4.38 -8.77
C ILE A 166 14.12 4.24 -10.28
N ILE A 167 14.46 3.09 -10.87
CA ILE A 167 14.23 2.83 -12.29
C ILE A 167 12.74 2.95 -12.63
N ILE A 168 11.87 2.35 -11.81
CA ILE A 168 10.42 2.45 -11.97
C ILE A 168 9.95 3.91 -11.83
N HIS A 169 10.51 4.67 -10.88
CA HIS A 169 10.16 6.08 -10.71
C HIS A 169 10.47 6.90 -11.97
N LEU A 170 11.67 6.72 -12.54
CA LEU A 170 12.14 7.46 -13.70
C LEU A 170 11.37 7.09 -14.97
N ILE A 171 11.05 5.81 -15.17
CA ILE A 171 10.43 5.32 -16.41
C ILE A 171 8.90 5.46 -16.39
N LEU A 172 8.27 5.31 -15.24
CA LEU A 172 6.82 5.22 -15.13
C LEU A 172 6.21 6.45 -14.44
N VAL A 173 6.72 6.80 -13.25
CA VAL A 173 6.11 7.84 -12.41
C VAL A 173 6.36 9.23 -12.98
N ILE A 174 7.62 9.57 -13.32
CA ILE A 174 7.95 10.89 -13.87
C ILE A 174 7.20 11.16 -15.19
N PRO A 175 7.19 10.25 -16.19
CA PRO A 175 6.42 10.47 -17.42
C PRO A 175 4.92 10.61 -17.16
N ALA A 176 4.35 9.82 -16.23
CA ALA A 176 2.94 9.95 -15.87
C ALA A 176 2.62 11.31 -15.21
N LEU A 177 3.48 11.81 -14.33
CA LEU A 177 3.34 13.12 -13.69
C LEU A 177 3.49 14.26 -14.71
N LEU A 178 4.46 14.16 -15.62
CA LEU A 178 4.65 15.11 -16.71
C LEU A 178 3.44 15.11 -17.65
N TYR A 179 2.95 13.93 -18.05
CA TYR A 179 1.73 13.80 -18.84
C TYR A 179 0.54 14.43 -18.13
N LYS A 180 0.29 14.13 -16.84
CA LYS A 180 -0.79 14.74 -16.06
C LYS A 180 -0.67 16.26 -15.98
N LYS A 181 0.54 16.79 -15.81
CA LYS A 181 0.81 18.24 -15.75
C LYS A 181 0.58 18.91 -17.11
N VAL A 182 1.04 18.30 -18.20
CA VAL A 182 0.89 18.79 -19.57
C VAL A 182 -0.57 18.70 -20.00
N TRP A 183 -1.20 17.54 -19.84
CA TRP A 183 -2.62 17.30 -20.12
C TRP A 183 -3.52 18.20 -19.26
N GLY A 184 -3.25 18.30 -17.97
CA GLY A 184 -3.97 19.19 -17.05
C GLY A 184 -3.88 20.66 -17.48
N LYS A 185 -2.72 21.13 -17.94
CA LYS A 185 -2.57 22.49 -18.49
C LYS A 185 -3.27 22.67 -19.84
N LEU A 186 -3.23 21.66 -20.72
CA LEU A 186 -3.91 21.67 -22.03
C LEU A 186 -5.44 21.60 -21.91
N PHE A 187 -5.98 20.99 -20.84
CA PHE A 187 -7.40 20.70 -20.68
C PHE A 187 -8.10 21.37 -19.47
N SER A 188 -7.48 22.35 -18.80
CA SER A 188 -8.11 23.07 -17.68
C SER A 188 -9.29 23.98 -18.11
N ALA A 189 -10.42 23.46 -18.62
CA ALA A 189 -11.68 24.23 -18.82
C ALA A 189 -12.94 23.42 -19.22
N ARG A 190 -13.08 22.14 -18.87
CA ARG A 190 -14.43 21.52 -18.77
C ARG A 190 -14.62 20.86 -17.40
N LEU A 191 -14.24 21.59 -16.36
CA LEU A 191 -14.80 21.34 -15.04
C LEU A 191 -16.32 21.46 -15.18
N VAL A 192 -16.99 20.32 -15.03
CA VAL A 192 -18.40 20.24 -14.68
C VAL A 192 -18.65 21.31 -13.61
N LYS A 193 -19.53 22.28 -13.89
CA LYS A 193 -20.00 23.23 -12.89
C LYS A 193 -20.50 22.42 -11.70
N LEU A 194 -19.82 22.51 -10.56
CA LEU A 194 -20.38 22.08 -9.29
C LEU A 194 -21.60 22.95 -9.04
N VAL A 195 -22.79 22.40 -9.29
CA VAL A 195 -24.04 22.99 -8.83
C VAL A 195 -23.98 22.95 -7.32
N LYS A 196 -23.80 24.12 -6.71
CA LYS A 196 -23.93 24.31 -5.27
C LYS A 196 -25.38 23.98 -4.91
N VAL A 197 -25.63 22.79 -4.37
CA VAL A 197 -26.92 22.50 -3.74
C VAL A 197 -26.97 23.37 -2.49
N ARG A 198 -27.94 24.29 -2.44
CA ARG A 198 -28.21 25.10 -1.25
C ARG A 198 -28.59 24.17 -0.10
N SER A 199 -28.06 24.49 1.08
CA SER A 199 -28.46 23.98 2.40
C SER A 199 -29.98 24.04 2.60
#